data_AF-G5IIA6-F1
#
_entry.id   AF-G5IIA6-F1
#
_cell.length_a   1.000
_cell.length_b   1.000
_cell.length_c   1.000
_cell.angle_alpha   90.00
_cell.angle_beta   90.00
_cell.angle_gamma   90.00
#
_symmetry.space_group_name_H-M   'P 1'
#
loop_
_entity.id
_entity.type
_entity.pdbx_description
1 polymer ?
#
loop_
_entity_poly.entity_id
_entity_poly.type
_entity_poly.pdbx_seq_one_letter_code
_entity_poly.pdbx_strand_id
1 'polypeptide(L)'
;MHPLRNTAAGFLYQHAELWLYAHGCATRWLGGVKPKEADPDFIVGIAFGKPTEPAVREAYEFKRKSLDEMSKGTDLRLEAARLAPSGMNGQPWYYIVDGSKIHTYYKPSLGGILGKMYNLTDLAVGISLCHLAVAGEHEGRPFRFAVYQGGIPTPPNGFVYVGTVE
;
A
#
# COMPACT_ATOMS: atom_id res chain seq x y z
N MET A 1 19.83 8.03 0.02
CA MET A 1 18.78 7.00 -0.11
C MET A 1 17.63 7.59 -0.93
N HIS A 2 17.08 6.87 -1.92
CA HIS A 2 16.02 7.41 -2.79
C HIS A 2 14.73 7.69 -1.99
N PRO A 3 14.00 8.81 -2.20
CA PRO A 3 12.85 9.18 -1.38
C PRO A 3 11.69 8.19 -1.43
N LEU A 4 11.58 7.43 -2.53
CA LEU A 4 10.54 6.40 -2.71
C LEU A 4 11.02 4.98 -2.38
N ARG A 5 12.17 4.80 -1.72
CA ARG A 5 12.75 3.47 -1.50
C ARG A 5 11.78 2.48 -0.85
N ASN A 6 11.15 2.87 0.25
CA ASN A 6 10.22 1.99 0.97
C ASN A 6 8.91 1.78 0.19
N THR A 7 8.42 2.81 -0.50
CA THR A 7 7.28 2.70 -1.40
C THR A 7 7.56 1.73 -2.54
N ALA A 8 8.75 1.79 -3.16
CA ALA A 8 9.17 0.84 -4.19
C ALA A 8 9.29 -0.59 -3.62
N ALA A 9 9.85 -0.75 -2.42
CA ALA A 9 9.90 -2.05 -1.76
C ALA A 9 8.49 -2.60 -1.48
N GLY A 10 7.58 -1.79 -0.94
CA GLY A 10 6.19 -2.17 -0.72
C GLY A 10 5.50 -2.61 -2.02
N PHE A 11 5.69 -1.87 -3.10
CA PHE A 11 5.14 -2.20 -4.42
C PHE A 11 5.66 -3.53 -4.95
N LEU A 12 6.98 -3.71 -4.99
CA LEU A 12 7.62 -4.90 -5.56
C LEU A 12 7.32 -6.16 -4.75
N TYR A 13 7.41 -6.08 -3.42
CA TYR A 13 7.20 -7.27 -2.58
C TYR A 13 5.73 -7.59 -2.36
N GLN A 14 4.81 -6.63 -2.57
CA GLN A 14 3.39 -6.96 -2.68
C GLN A 14 3.07 -7.78 -3.93
N HIS A 15 3.73 -7.53 -5.07
CA HIS A 15 3.61 -8.41 -6.24
C HIS A 15 4.06 -9.83 -5.91
N ALA A 16 5.20 -9.98 -5.23
CA ALA A 16 5.68 -11.28 -4.78
C ALA A 16 4.69 -11.94 -3.80
N GLU A 17 4.09 -11.17 -2.89
CA GLU A 17 3.06 -11.66 -1.97
C GLU A 17 1.81 -12.19 -2.70
N LEU A 18 1.27 -11.42 -3.65
CA LEU A 18 0.12 -11.80 -4.46
C LEU A 18 0.42 -13.04 -5.32
N TRP A 19 1.63 -13.13 -5.88
CA TRP A 19 2.09 -14.32 -6.58
C TRP A 19 2.15 -15.53 -5.66
N LEU A 20 2.73 -15.40 -4.45
CA LEU A 20 2.76 -16.47 -3.46
C LEU A 20 1.36 -16.93 -3.07
N TYR A 21 0.44 -15.99 -2.86
CA TYR A 21 -0.96 -16.28 -2.59
C TYR A 21 -1.63 -17.07 -3.71
N ALA A 22 -1.43 -16.66 -4.97
CA ALA A 22 -1.93 -17.38 -6.14
C ALA A 22 -1.37 -18.81 -6.26
N HIS A 23 -0.21 -19.09 -5.63
CA HIS A 23 0.42 -20.41 -5.59
C HIS A 23 0.14 -21.18 -4.27
N GLY A 24 -0.85 -20.75 -3.49
CA GLY A 24 -1.32 -21.47 -2.30
C GLY A 24 -0.49 -21.23 -1.04
N CYS A 25 0.35 -20.20 -1.01
CA CYS A 25 1.06 -19.78 0.19
C CYS A 25 0.28 -18.69 0.94
N ALA A 26 0.33 -18.71 2.27
CA ALA A 26 -0.02 -17.56 3.10
C ALA A 26 1.23 -16.73 3.38
N THR A 27 1.03 -15.44 3.63
CA THR A 27 2.11 -14.47 3.85
C THR A 27 1.80 -13.56 5.04
N ARG A 28 2.84 -12.98 5.64
CA ARG A 28 2.69 -11.97 6.68
C ARG A 28 3.87 -10.99 6.69
N TRP A 29 3.55 -9.70 6.62
CA TRP A 29 4.48 -8.61 6.87
C TRP A 29 4.81 -8.51 8.37
N LEU A 30 6.09 -8.49 8.71
CA LEU A 30 6.60 -8.54 10.09
C LEU A 30 7.50 -7.34 10.37
N GLY A 31 6.97 -6.32 11.04
CA GLY A 31 7.74 -5.13 11.46
C GLY A 31 8.65 -5.35 12.68
N GLY A 32 8.44 -6.43 13.44
CA GLY A 32 9.18 -6.71 14.68
C GLY A 32 10.38 -7.63 14.53
N VAL A 33 10.62 -8.19 13.34
CA VAL A 33 11.76 -9.09 13.10
C VAL A 33 12.99 -8.29 12.69
N LYS A 34 14.16 -8.84 12.97
CA LYS A 34 15.45 -8.25 12.63
C LYS A 34 16.31 -9.27 11.88
N PRO A 35 17.15 -8.82 10.95
CA PRO A 35 18.13 -9.69 10.32
C PRO A 35 19.13 -10.20 11.38
N LYS A 36 19.76 -11.36 11.09
CA LYS A 36 20.76 -11.97 11.98
C LYS A 36 21.98 -11.05 12.14
N GLU A 37 22.40 -10.42 11.05
CA GLU A 37 23.46 -9.43 11.01
C GLU A 37 22.82 -8.05 10.83
N ALA A 38 23.38 -7.03 11.49
CA ALA A 38 22.86 -5.67 11.38
C ALA A 38 23.00 -5.17 9.93
N ASP A 39 21.87 -4.91 9.30
CA ASP A 39 21.81 -4.37 7.95
C ASP A 39 21.11 -3.00 7.99
N PRO A 40 21.83 -1.90 7.70
CA PRO A 40 21.24 -0.56 7.66
C PRO A 40 20.19 -0.41 6.55
N ASP A 41 20.17 -1.33 5.58
CA ASP A 41 19.20 -1.38 4.50
C ASP A 41 18.02 -2.32 4.79
N PHE A 42 17.95 -2.97 5.94
CA PHE A 42 16.77 -3.74 6.31
C PHE A 42 15.53 -2.84 6.46
N ILE A 43 14.42 -3.24 5.83
CA ILE A 43 13.13 -2.53 5.93
C ILE A 43 12.14 -3.28 6.82
N VAL A 44 11.81 -4.51 6.42
CA VAL A 44 10.74 -5.31 7.03
C VAL A 44 10.95 -6.78 6.65
N GLY A 45 10.54 -7.70 7.51
CA GLY A 45 10.53 -9.12 7.18
C GLY A 45 9.20 -9.56 6.58
N ILE A 46 9.22 -10.59 5.74
CA ILE A 46 8.01 -11.26 5.23
C ILE A 46 8.13 -12.74 5.57
N ALA A 47 7.19 -13.26 6.35
CA ALA A 47 7.04 -14.71 6.53
C ALA A 47 6.07 -15.24 5.46
N PHE A 48 6.34 -16.43 4.95
CA PHE A 48 5.46 -17.11 4.02
C PHE A 48 5.55 -18.63 4.20
N GLY A 49 4.52 -19.34 3.77
CA GLY A 49 4.49 -20.80 3.80
C GLY A 49 3.13 -21.38 3.44
N LYS A 50 3.04 -22.71 3.38
CA LYS A 50 1.76 -23.40 3.19
C LYS A 50 0.93 -23.26 4.46
N PRO A 51 -0.27 -22.69 4.40
CA PRO A 51 -1.11 -22.58 5.58
C PRO A 51 -1.72 -23.94 5.92
N THR A 52 -1.95 -24.20 7.21
CA THR A 52 -2.61 -25.44 7.68
C THR A 52 -4.09 -25.47 7.29
N GLU A 53 -4.70 -24.30 7.14
CA GLU A 53 -6.08 -24.10 6.70
C GLU A 53 -6.10 -23.11 5.53
N PRO A 54 -7.12 -23.12 4.64
CA PRO A 54 -7.20 -22.16 3.54
C PRO A 54 -7.13 -20.70 4.04
N ALA A 55 -6.15 -19.94 3.57
CA ALA A 55 -5.95 -18.53 3.94
C ALA A 55 -6.79 -17.58 3.05
N VAL A 56 -7.98 -18.02 2.64
CA VAL A 56 -8.91 -17.23 1.82
C VAL A 56 -9.75 -16.35 2.72
N ARG A 57 -10.03 -15.13 2.29
CA ARG A 57 -10.93 -14.22 3.00
C ARG A 57 -11.97 -13.64 2.06
N GLU A 58 -13.19 -13.55 2.55
CA GLU A 58 -14.27 -12.83 1.93
C GLU A 58 -14.13 -11.32 2.18
N ALA A 59 -14.65 -10.50 1.26
CA ALA A 59 -14.52 -9.05 1.33
C ALA A 59 -15.03 -8.45 2.66
N TYR A 60 -16.07 -9.03 3.27
CA TYR A 60 -16.62 -8.56 4.55
C TYR A 60 -15.70 -8.82 5.76
N GLU A 61 -14.73 -9.72 5.64
CA GLU A 61 -13.77 -10.02 6.71
C GLU A 61 -12.69 -8.94 6.83
N PHE A 62 -12.55 -8.10 5.80
CA PHE A 62 -11.60 -7.01 5.78
C PHE A 62 -12.14 -5.81 6.56
N LYS A 63 -11.59 -5.57 7.75
CA LYS A 63 -11.81 -4.33 8.51
C LYS A 63 -11.08 -3.19 7.81
N ARG A 64 -11.78 -2.47 6.94
CA ARG A 64 -11.23 -1.36 6.14
C ARG A 64 -12.07 -0.11 6.27
N LYS A 65 -11.42 1.05 6.14
CA LYS A 65 -12.09 2.35 5.97
C LYS A 65 -12.99 2.27 4.73
N SER A 66 -14.04 3.07 4.71
CA SER A 66 -14.85 3.27 3.51
C SER A 66 -14.05 3.97 2.41
N LEU A 67 -14.48 3.85 1.15
CA LEU A 67 -13.84 4.58 0.05
C LEU A 67 -13.86 6.11 0.26
N ASP A 68 -14.95 6.64 0.84
CA ASP A 68 -15.09 8.08 1.11
C ASP A 68 -14.09 8.60 2.16
N GLU A 69 -13.67 7.74 3.10
CA GLU A 69 -12.64 8.08 4.09
C GLU A 69 -11.22 8.08 3.52
N MET A 70 -10.97 7.34 2.44
CA MET A 70 -9.63 7.16 1.86
C MET A 70 -9.48 7.72 0.45
N SER A 71 -10.53 8.27 -0.14
CA SER A 71 -10.46 8.80 -1.49
C SER A 71 -11.46 9.92 -1.77
N LYS A 72 -11.17 10.70 -2.81
CA LYS A 72 -12.10 11.63 -3.45
C LYS A 72 -12.17 11.31 -4.94
N GLY A 73 -13.37 11.17 -5.46
CA GLY A 73 -13.62 10.76 -6.85
C GLY A 73 -13.78 9.24 -7.00
N THR A 74 -13.94 8.77 -8.23
CA THR A 74 -14.32 7.38 -8.50
C THR A 74 -13.38 6.76 -9.53
N ASP A 75 -12.78 5.63 -9.17
CA ASP A 75 -12.04 4.74 -10.06
C ASP A 75 -12.19 3.30 -9.55
N LEU A 76 -12.46 2.35 -10.45
CA LEU A 76 -12.75 0.95 -10.10
C LEU A 76 -11.57 0.27 -9.38
N ARG A 77 -10.33 0.73 -9.64
CA ARG A 77 -9.12 0.17 -9.02
C ARG A 77 -9.02 0.51 -7.53
N LEU A 78 -9.72 1.55 -7.06
CA LEU A 78 -9.64 2.00 -5.65
C LEU A 78 -10.13 0.94 -4.67
N GLU A 79 -11.06 0.07 -5.06
CA GLU A 79 -11.53 -1.01 -4.19
C GLU A 79 -10.42 -2.04 -3.92
N ALA A 80 -9.64 -2.40 -4.94
CA ALA A 80 -8.46 -3.26 -4.75
C ALA A 80 -7.45 -2.59 -3.81
N ALA A 81 -7.15 -1.30 -4.04
CA ALA A 81 -6.25 -0.53 -3.19
C ALA A 81 -6.72 -0.44 -1.73
N ARG A 82 -8.05 -0.36 -1.51
CA ARG A 82 -8.67 -0.36 -0.18
C ARG A 82 -8.46 -1.68 0.56
N LEU A 83 -8.48 -2.81 -0.14
CA LEU A 83 -8.30 -4.13 0.45
C LEU A 83 -6.83 -4.46 0.77
N ALA A 84 -5.87 -3.70 0.23
CA ALA A 84 -4.44 -3.89 0.47
C ALA A 84 -4.08 -3.97 1.97
N PRO A 85 -3.09 -4.80 2.36
CA PRO A 85 -2.65 -4.89 3.74
C PRO A 85 -1.86 -3.65 4.19
N SER A 86 -1.83 -3.37 5.48
CA SER A 86 -0.99 -2.32 6.07
C SER A 86 -0.63 -2.65 7.52
N GLY A 87 0.53 -2.16 7.97
CA GLY A 87 0.94 -2.34 9.36
C GLY A 87 -0.08 -1.73 10.33
N MET A 88 -0.38 -2.46 11.40
CA MET A 88 -1.43 -2.11 12.37
C MET A 88 -2.82 -1.87 11.76
N ASN A 89 -3.05 -2.30 10.51
CA ASN A 89 -4.23 -1.95 9.72
C ASN A 89 -4.46 -0.43 9.59
N GLY A 90 -3.38 0.36 9.61
CA GLY A 90 -3.44 1.83 9.67
C GLY A 90 -4.03 2.49 8.43
N GLN A 91 -3.93 1.82 7.27
CA GLN A 91 -4.44 2.28 5.97
C GLN A 91 -4.05 3.75 5.72
N PRO A 92 -2.73 4.04 5.64
CA PRO A 92 -2.20 5.41 5.65
C PRO A 92 -2.33 6.12 4.30
N TRP A 93 -2.94 5.52 3.28
CA TRP A 93 -3.08 6.11 1.96
C TRP A 93 -4.34 6.98 1.86
N TYR A 94 -4.27 7.98 0.98
CA TYR A 94 -5.44 8.72 0.48
C TYR A 94 -5.28 8.94 -1.03
N TYR A 95 -6.38 8.88 -1.77
CA TYR A 95 -6.38 9.04 -3.22
C TYR A 95 -7.27 10.20 -3.68
N ILE A 96 -6.83 10.95 -4.68
CA ILE A 96 -7.69 11.93 -5.37
C ILE A 96 -7.70 11.56 -6.85
N VAL A 97 -8.88 11.26 -7.38
CA VAL A 97 -9.07 11.00 -8.81
C VAL A 97 -9.33 12.32 -9.52
N ASP A 98 -8.53 12.60 -10.54
CA ASP A 98 -8.66 13.76 -11.43
C ASP A 98 -8.53 13.31 -12.89
N GLY A 99 -9.67 13.17 -13.57
CA GLY A 99 -9.73 12.56 -14.90
C GLY A 99 -9.25 11.10 -14.87
N SER A 100 -8.22 10.78 -15.64
CA SER A 100 -7.59 9.44 -15.65
C SER A 100 -6.50 9.26 -14.59
N LYS A 101 -6.18 10.32 -13.84
CA LYS A 101 -5.07 10.33 -12.88
C LYS A 101 -5.57 9.98 -11.49
N ILE A 102 -4.79 9.17 -10.78
CA ILE A 102 -4.99 8.92 -9.34
C ILE A 102 -3.81 9.52 -8.58
N HIS A 103 -4.01 10.69 -7.99
CA HIS A 103 -3.04 11.31 -7.10
C HIS A 103 -3.01 10.55 -5.78
N THR A 104 -1.84 10.09 -5.39
CA THR A 104 -1.61 9.24 -4.22
C THR A 104 -0.90 10.03 -3.13
N TYR A 105 -1.44 9.93 -1.91
CA TYR A 105 -0.93 10.59 -0.72
C TYR A 105 -0.77 9.58 0.40
N TYR A 106 0.09 9.88 1.36
CA TYR A 106 0.25 9.10 2.57
C TYR A 106 0.21 9.96 3.82
N LYS A 107 -0.22 9.37 4.93
CA LYS A 107 -0.18 9.99 6.25
C LYS A 107 1.11 9.56 6.96
N PRO A 108 2.07 10.47 7.23
CA PRO A 108 3.36 10.10 7.82
C PRO A 108 3.23 9.48 9.22
N SER A 109 2.21 9.87 9.99
CA SER A 109 1.92 9.30 11.31
C SER A 109 0.47 8.82 11.40
N LEU A 110 0.29 7.65 12.01
CA LEU A 110 -1.03 7.08 12.29
C LEU A 110 -1.70 7.70 13.54
N GLY A 111 -1.01 8.61 14.25
CA GLY A 111 -1.50 9.20 15.49
C GLY A 111 -1.31 8.32 16.73
N GLY A 112 -1.47 8.89 17.92
CA GLY A 112 -1.18 8.20 19.19
C GLY A 112 0.32 7.92 19.40
N ILE A 113 0.68 7.28 20.52
CA ILE A 113 2.10 6.97 20.84
C ILE A 113 2.64 5.88 19.90
N LEU A 114 1.91 4.77 19.76
CA LEU A 114 2.30 3.65 18.89
C LEU A 114 2.36 4.05 17.41
N GLY A 115 1.40 4.86 16.93
CA GLY A 115 1.37 5.32 15.54
C GLY A 115 2.38 6.43 15.22
N LYS A 116 3.03 7.03 16.23
CA LYS A 116 4.21 7.89 16.05
C LYS A 116 5.51 7.10 15.94
N MET A 117 5.57 5.90 16.54
CA MET A 117 6.72 5.00 16.44
C MET A 117 6.68 4.16 15.15
N TYR A 118 5.52 4.05 14.49
CA TYR A 118 5.39 3.33 13.23
C TYR A 118 5.87 4.20 12.05
N ASN A 119 6.93 3.75 11.38
CA ASN A 119 7.64 4.47 10.32
C ASN A 119 7.60 3.77 8.95
N LEU A 120 6.68 2.81 8.75
CA LEU A 120 6.53 2.04 7.51
C LEU A 120 5.23 2.42 6.76
N THR A 121 4.72 3.63 6.97
CA THR A 121 3.50 4.12 6.31
C THR A 121 3.70 4.30 4.80
N ASP A 122 4.91 4.71 4.39
CA ASP A 122 5.34 4.83 3.00
C ASP A 122 5.47 3.47 2.28
N LEU A 123 5.92 2.42 2.99
CA LEU A 123 5.89 1.03 2.53
C LEU A 123 4.45 0.55 2.31
N ALA A 124 3.54 0.86 3.25
CA ALA A 124 2.13 0.50 3.12
C ALA A 124 1.45 1.18 1.91
N VAL A 125 1.89 2.38 1.51
CA VAL A 125 1.43 3.02 0.26
C VAL A 125 1.98 2.31 -0.97
N GLY A 126 3.22 1.83 -0.93
CA GLY A 126 3.76 0.97 -1.98
C GLY A 126 2.91 -0.27 -2.20
N ILE A 127 2.52 -0.93 -1.10
CA ILE A 127 1.62 -2.07 -1.10
C ILE A 127 0.29 -1.72 -1.77
N SER A 128 -0.35 -0.60 -1.41
CA SER A 128 -1.63 -0.21 -2.00
C SER A 128 -1.51 0.20 -3.48
N LEU A 129 -0.37 0.78 -3.90
CA LEU A 129 -0.06 1.05 -5.30
C LEU A 129 0.04 -0.24 -6.14
N CYS A 130 0.58 -1.33 -5.59
CA CYS A 130 0.61 -2.63 -6.26
C CYS A 130 -0.81 -3.14 -6.54
N HIS A 131 -1.74 -2.96 -5.59
CA HIS A 131 -3.14 -3.33 -5.80
C HIS A 131 -3.80 -2.48 -6.90
N LEU A 132 -3.50 -1.17 -6.97
CA LEU A 132 -3.94 -0.34 -8.10
C LEU A 132 -3.38 -0.83 -9.44
N ALA A 133 -2.11 -1.24 -9.49
CA ALA A 133 -1.47 -1.73 -10.69
C ALA A 133 -2.08 -3.05 -11.18
N VAL A 134 -2.23 -4.03 -10.29
CA VAL A 134 -2.83 -5.34 -10.63
C VAL A 134 -4.30 -5.20 -11.04
N ALA A 135 -5.06 -4.35 -10.35
CA ALA A 135 -6.43 -4.04 -10.78
C ALA A 135 -6.46 -3.33 -12.13
N GLY A 136 -5.53 -2.41 -12.38
CA GLY A 136 -5.38 -1.76 -13.69
C GLY A 136 -5.10 -2.76 -14.80
N GLU A 137 -4.15 -3.69 -14.59
CA GLU A 137 -3.83 -4.75 -15.54
C GLU A 137 -5.05 -5.63 -15.84
N HIS A 138 -5.83 -6.02 -14.82
CA HIS A 138 -7.07 -6.76 -15.01
C HIS A 138 -8.10 -6.02 -15.89
N GLU A 139 -8.18 -4.69 -15.72
CA GLU A 139 -9.07 -3.81 -16.48
C GLU A 139 -8.49 -3.35 -17.83
N GLY A 140 -7.31 -3.86 -18.23
CA GLY A 140 -6.63 -3.45 -19.47
C GLY A 140 -6.12 -1.99 -19.45
N ARG A 141 -5.90 -1.43 -18.26
CA ARG A 141 -5.37 -0.07 -18.04
C ARG A 141 -3.89 -0.12 -17.70
N PRO A 142 -3.02 0.63 -18.40
CA PRO A 142 -1.62 0.69 -18.05
C PRO A 142 -1.44 1.29 -16.64
N PHE A 143 -0.31 0.97 -16.02
CA PHE A 143 0.11 1.58 -14.77
C PHE A 143 1.43 2.31 -14.98
N ARG A 144 1.40 3.63 -14.88
CA ARG A 144 2.59 4.47 -14.80
C ARG A 144 2.53 5.31 -13.54
N PHE A 145 3.61 5.31 -12.77
CA PHE A 145 3.75 6.16 -11.59
C PHE A 145 4.74 7.29 -11.84
N ALA A 146 4.32 8.53 -11.60
CA ALA A 146 5.14 9.71 -11.81
C ALA A 146 5.02 10.69 -10.62
N VAL A 147 6.09 11.40 -10.32
CA VAL A 147 6.11 12.45 -9.29
C VAL A 147 6.10 13.81 -9.97
N TYR A 148 5.03 14.57 -9.74
CA TYR A 148 4.88 15.92 -10.28
C TYR A 148 5.32 16.98 -9.27
N GLN A 149 5.64 18.18 -9.77
CA GLN A 149 5.97 19.36 -8.96
C GLN A 149 4.82 20.38 -8.91
N GLY A 150 3.79 20.22 -9.74
CA GLY A 150 2.67 21.14 -9.86
C GLY A 150 1.42 20.45 -10.40
N GLY A 151 0.27 21.12 -10.32
CA GLY A 151 -1.03 20.53 -10.69
C GLY A 151 -1.45 19.39 -9.76
N ILE A 152 -1.01 19.43 -8.50
CA ILE A 152 -1.32 18.42 -7.48
C ILE A 152 -2.51 18.93 -6.67
N PRO A 153 -3.65 18.20 -6.62
CA PRO A 153 -4.77 18.55 -5.76
C PRO A 153 -4.37 18.61 -4.29
N THR A 154 -4.99 19.51 -3.52
CA THR A 154 -4.76 19.60 -2.07
C THR A 154 -5.40 18.40 -1.35
N PRO A 155 -4.64 17.61 -0.58
CA PRO A 155 -5.18 16.50 0.17
C PRO A 155 -5.80 16.95 1.51
N PRO A 156 -6.51 16.07 2.22
CA PRO A 156 -6.90 16.31 3.61
C PRO A 156 -5.70 16.60 4.52
N ASN A 157 -5.94 17.29 5.64
CA ASN A 157 -4.89 17.67 6.58
C ASN A 157 -4.05 16.48 7.06
N GLY A 158 -2.72 16.65 7.04
CA GLY A 158 -1.75 15.67 7.51
C GLY A 158 -1.37 14.60 6.50
N PHE A 159 -1.91 14.64 5.28
CA PHE A 159 -1.46 13.81 4.17
C PHE A 159 -0.40 14.53 3.33
N VAL A 160 0.56 13.76 2.83
CA VAL A 160 1.70 14.22 2.03
C VAL A 160 1.65 13.52 0.68
N TYR A 161 1.89 14.28 -0.39
CA TYR A 161 1.90 13.76 -1.76
C TYR A 161 3.06 12.77 -1.97
N VAL A 162 2.77 11.65 -2.64
CA VAL A 162 3.75 10.61 -2.99
C VAL A 162 4.02 10.62 -4.49
N GLY A 163 2.97 10.71 -5.29
CA GLY A 163 3.03 10.64 -6.75
C GLY A 163 1.66 10.40 -7.35
N THR A 164 1.60 10.21 -8.66
CA THR A 164 0.37 10.06 -9.43
C THR A 164 0.44 8.83 -10.30
N VAL A 165 -0.62 8.04 -10.29
CA VAL A 165 -0.85 6.92 -11.20
C VAL A 165 -1.56 7.43 -12.46
N GLU A 166 -1.07 7.01 -13.64
CA GLU A 166 -1.60 7.32 -14.97
C GLU A 166 -1.68 6.07 -15.85
#